data_AF-A0A2E9RVB0-F1
#
_entry.id   AF-A0A2E9RVB0-F1
#
_cell.length_a   1.000
_cell.length_b   1.000
_cell.length_c   1.000
_cell.angle_alpha   90.00
_cell.angle_beta   90.00
_cell.angle_gamma   90.00
#
_symmetry.space_group_name_H-M   'P 1'
#
loop_
_entity.id
_entity.type
_entity.pdbx_description
1 polymer ?
#
loop_
_entity_poly.entity_id
_entity_poly.type
_entity_poly.pdbx_seq_one_letter_code
_entity_poly.pdbx_strand_id
1 'polypeptide(L)'
;MKKALLFIALLALLAGCGKDSSIIGSLDQAALKDAEVIAFPGAEGAGKYTKGGRGGDVYHVTTLQDSGPGSFREGIESIEGPRTIVFDLSGTIRLKKDVKINEVSYLTIAGQTAPGKGITFADRNLRIENCSHIIARYFRIRLGDENKPGGTSPDCITIEYSNHVMLDHLSLSWGIDGNGDFRGLRHSTLQWLIFSEALHDSLHGKGPHAMCTSFRDNEGFATLHHNIYAISRNRHPSTAGGSQVMEFANNLNYNWSGCHNLSGEQYNLLSNY
;
A
#
# COMPACT_ATOMS: atom_id res chain seq x y z
N MET A 1 -26.50 40.13 9.99
CA MET A 1 -25.90 40.69 8.76
C MET A 1 -24.42 40.99 9.01
N LYS A 2 -23.53 40.38 8.22
CA LYS A 2 -22.09 40.70 7.94
C LYS A 2 -21.12 40.61 9.15
N LYS A 3 -20.25 39.59 9.28
CA LYS A 3 -18.99 39.19 8.58
C LYS A 3 -17.73 39.97 9.01
N ALA A 4 -16.65 39.18 9.22
CA ALA A 4 -15.20 39.47 9.11
C ALA A 4 -14.50 39.97 10.41
N LEU A 5 -13.25 39.64 10.77
CA LEU A 5 -12.12 38.98 10.09
C LEU A 5 -10.97 38.68 11.12
N LEU A 6 -10.10 37.71 10.77
CA LEU A 6 -8.63 37.69 10.99
C LEU A 6 -8.05 37.29 12.37
N PHE A 7 -7.54 36.05 12.46
CA PHE A 7 -6.57 35.60 13.47
C PHE A 7 -5.28 35.16 12.73
N ILE A 8 -4.26 36.03 12.69
CA ILE A 8 -2.88 35.68 12.37
C ILE A 8 -1.97 36.59 13.20
N ALA A 9 -1.14 36.00 14.07
CA ALA A 9 0.20 36.46 14.44
C ALA A 9 0.80 35.36 15.35
N LEU A 10 1.50 34.37 14.77
CA LEU A 10 2.95 34.39 14.57
C LEU A 10 3.72 34.43 15.90
N LEU A 11 4.06 33.23 16.40
CA LEU A 11 5.09 33.00 17.40
C LEU A 11 6.45 33.48 16.85
N ALA A 12 7.02 34.49 17.46
CA ALA A 12 8.47 34.64 17.55
C ALA A 12 8.80 35.46 18.80
N LEU A 13 9.50 34.84 19.77
CA LEU A 13 10.53 35.48 20.59
C LEU A 13 11.04 34.48 21.64
N LEU A 14 12.04 33.70 21.24
CA LEU A 14 13.09 33.24 22.14
C LEU A 14 13.96 34.44 22.50
N ALA A 15 13.99 34.82 23.77
CA ALA A 15 15.13 35.36 24.55
C ALA A 15 14.62 36.27 25.67
N GLY A 16 14.51 35.73 26.88
CA GLY A 16 14.28 36.51 28.09
C GLY A 16 14.47 35.63 29.32
N CYS A 17 15.52 35.92 30.10
CA CYS A 17 15.90 35.22 31.31
C CYS A 17 14.73 35.07 32.31
N GLY A 18 14.33 33.82 32.54
CA GLY A 18 13.66 33.37 33.75
C GLY A 18 14.06 31.92 33.98
N LYS A 19 14.89 31.65 35.00
CA LYS A 19 15.21 30.30 35.48
C LYS A 19 14.01 29.73 36.25
N ASP A 20 12.88 29.59 35.57
CA ASP A 20 11.75 28.81 36.05
C ASP A 20 11.60 27.59 35.14
N SER A 21 12.46 26.60 35.40
CA SER A 21 12.35 25.25 34.84
C SER A 21 11.17 24.46 35.41
N SER A 22 10.24 25.11 36.12
CA SER A 22 9.06 24.52 36.76
C SER A 22 7.84 24.40 35.83
N ILE A 23 7.91 24.91 34.58
CA ILE A 23 6.84 24.75 33.57
C ILE A 23 7.12 23.58 32.59
N ILE A 24 8.31 22.99 32.64
CA ILE A 24 8.61 21.74 31.90
C ILE A 24 8.28 20.53 32.80
N GLY A 25 7.08 20.54 33.37
CA GLY A 25 6.55 19.44 34.16
C GLY A 25 6.31 18.23 33.27
N SER A 26 7.17 17.21 33.40
CA SER A 26 7.00 15.83 32.94
C SER A 26 6.14 15.65 31.67
N LEU A 27 6.60 16.20 30.54
CA LEU A 27 6.30 15.52 29.29
C LEU A 27 7.04 14.20 29.38
N ASP A 28 6.28 13.13 29.49
CA ASP A 28 6.76 11.76 29.54
C ASP A 28 7.84 11.59 28.45
N GLN A 29 9.08 11.38 28.88
CA GLN A 29 10.22 11.23 27.97
C GLN A 29 10.02 10.03 27.04
N ALA A 30 9.13 9.08 27.41
CA ALA A 30 8.65 8.01 26.54
C ALA A 30 7.70 8.53 25.43
N ALA A 31 6.80 9.46 25.75
CA ALA A 31 5.91 10.09 24.77
C ALA A 31 6.65 11.06 23.82
N LEU A 32 7.75 11.69 24.28
CA LEU A 32 8.66 12.46 23.41
C LEU A 32 9.62 11.57 22.60
N LYS A 33 9.86 10.32 23.03
CA LYS A 33 10.63 9.31 22.28
C LYS A 33 9.84 8.69 21.13
N ASP A 34 8.52 8.86 21.13
CA ASP A 34 7.63 8.59 20.01
C ASP A 34 7.71 9.70 18.93
N ALA A 35 8.81 10.46 18.90
CA ALA A 35 9.28 11.13 17.70
C ALA A 35 9.16 10.15 16.53
N GLU A 36 8.25 10.47 15.60
CA GLU A 36 7.53 9.51 14.76
C GLU A 36 8.48 8.48 14.11
N VAL A 37 8.59 7.31 14.74
CA VAL A 37 9.50 6.26 14.28
C VAL A 37 9.00 5.78 12.93
N ILE A 38 9.76 6.08 11.87
CA ILE A 38 9.43 5.66 10.51
C ILE A 38 9.20 4.13 10.43
N ALA A 39 8.39 3.71 9.47
CA ALA A 39 7.94 2.34 9.29
C ALA A 39 9.12 1.36 9.23
N PHE A 40 10.15 1.74 8.47
CA PHE A 40 11.44 1.06 8.31
C PHE A 40 12.47 2.03 7.69
N PRO A 41 13.79 1.75 7.77
CA PRO A 41 14.79 2.52 7.04
C PRO A 41 14.49 2.57 5.52
N GLY A 42 14.37 3.77 4.96
CA GLY A 42 13.99 3.98 3.56
C GLY A 42 12.47 4.17 3.31
N ALA A 43 11.64 4.14 4.35
CA ALA A 43 10.23 4.51 4.24
C ALA A 43 10.08 6.02 4.02
N GLU A 44 9.40 6.40 2.94
CA GLU A 44 9.25 7.80 2.52
C GLU A 44 7.78 8.19 2.25
N GLY A 45 7.54 9.46 1.93
CA GLY A 45 6.22 9.95 1.56
C GLY A 45 5.20 9.95 2.69
N ALA A 46 3.91 10.04 2.31
CA ALA A 46 2.78 10.18 3.22
C ALA A 46 2.60 9.00 4.19
N GLY A 47 3.00 7.79 3.79
CA GLY A 47 2.90 6.57 4.59
C GLY A 47 4.10 6.29 5.49
N LYS A 48 5.14 7.13 5.53
CA LYS A 48 6.40 6.82 6.22
C LYS A 48 6.27 6.51 7.71
N TYR A 49 5.20 6.95 8.37
CA TYR A 49 4.92 6.68 9.78
C TYR A 49 3.91 5.55 10.03
N THR A 50 3.66 4.74 9.00
CA THR A 50 2.88 3.50 9.13
C THR A 50 3.52 2.61 10.20
N LYS A 51 2.76 2.25 11.24
CA LYS A 51 3.29 1.50 12.38
C LYS A 51 3.50 0.01 12.08
N GLY A 52 2.66 -0.57 11.23
CA GLY A 52 2.67 -2.02 11.00
C GLY A 52 2.38 -2.80 12.30
N GLY A 53 2.87 -4.02 12.39
CA GLY A 53 2.66 -4.93 13.54
C GLY A 53 3.67 -4.80 14.68
N ARG A 54 4.39 -3.68 14.78
CA ARG A 54 5.40 -3.49 15.84
C ARG A 54 4.76 -3.55 17.23
N GLY A 55 5.42 -4.20 18.18
CA GLY A 55 4.90 -4.44 19.52
C GLY A 55 3.83 -5.55 19.60
N GLY A 56 3.52 -6.17 18.46
CA GLY A 56 2.59 -7.28 18.32
C GLY A 56 3.23 -8.66 18.38
N ASP A 57 2.43 -9.66 18.03
CA ASP A 57 2.92 -11.03 17.87
C ASP A 57 3.66 -11.22 16.54
N VAL A 58 4.39 -12.34 16.44
CA VAL A 58 5.07 -12.77 15.22
C VAL A 58 4.48 -14.10 14.78
N TYR A 59 3.84 -14.12 13.62
CA TYR A 59 3.28 -15.33 13.03
C TYR A 59 4.21 -15.86 11.95
N HIS A 60 4.63 -17.12 12.10
CA HIS A 60 5.50 -17.79 11.14
C HIS A 60 4.68 -18.59 10.12
N VAL A 61 4.82 -18.22 8.85
CA VAL A 61 4.34 -19.05 7.74
C VAL A 61 5.35 -20.18 7.53
N THR A 62 4.90 -21.41 7.75
CA THR A 62 5.70 -22.64 7.75
C THR A 62 5.25 -23.67 6.70
N THR A 63 4.22 -23.33 5.90
CA THR A 63 3.78 -24.16 4.77
C THR A 63 3.38 -23.33 3.55
N LEU A 64 3.52 -23.91 2.35
CA LEU A 64 3.04 -23.33 1.08
C LEU A 64 1.55 -23.63 0.81
N GLN A 65 0.90 -24.40 1.69
CA GLN A 65 -0.52 -24.69 1.56
C GLN A 65 -1.35 -23.41 1.75
N ASP A 66 -2.47 -23.33 1.02
CA ASP A 66 -3.36 -22.16 1.07
C ASP A 66 -4.05 -21.98 2.43
N SER A 67 -4.27 -23.05 3.19
CA SER A 67 -4.99 -23.01 4.46
C SER A 67 -4.45 -24.04 5.46
N GLY A 68 -4.91 -23.93 6.70
CA GLY A 68 -4.51 -24.78 7.81
C GLY A 68 -3.32 -24.23 8.60
N PRO A 69 -2.90 -24.94 9.66
CA PRO A 69 -1.85 -24.49 10.56
C PRO A 69 -0.55 -24.12 9.83
N GLY A 70 -0.02 -22.93 10.14
CA GLY A 70 1.21 -22.40 9.54
C GLY A 70 1.06 -21.83 8.13
N SER A 71 -0.15 -21.81 7.57
CA SER A 71 -0.39 -21.18 6.27
C SER A 71 -0.44 -19.65 6.39
N PHE A 72 -0.14 -18.95 5.30
CA PHE A 72 -0.31 -17.50 5.24
C PHE A 72 -1.75 -17.07 5.53
N ARG A 73 -2.74 -17.82 5.02
CA ARG A 73 -4.16 -17.53 5.24
C ARG A 73 -4.53 -17.63 6.71
N GLU A 74 -4.09 -18.68 7.39
CA GLU A 74 -4.33 -18.81 8.84
C GLU A 74 -3.69 -17.64 9.59
N GLY A 75 -2.48 -17.21 9.20
CA GLY A 75 -1.82 -16.04 9.79
C GLY A 75 -2.61 -14.73 9.65
N ILE A 76 -3.41 -14.60 8.60
CA ILE A 76 -4.32 -13.47 8.37
C ILE A 76 -5.67 -13.65 9.09
N GLU A 77 -6.29 -14.82 8.95
CA GLU A 77 -7.63 -15.10 9.48
C GLU A 77 -7.65 -15.19 11.03
N SER A 78 -6.50 -15.46 11.67
CA SER A 78 -6.34 -15.55 13.14
C SER A 78 -5.80 -14.28 13.82
N ILE A 79 -5.87 -13.12 13.15
CA ILE A 79 -5.38 -11.86 13.73
C ILE A 79 -6.34 -11.38 14.84
N GLU A 80 -5.80 -11.16 16.04
CA GLU A 80 -6.53 -10.58 17.17
C GLU A 80 -5.98 -9.20 17.62
N GLY A 81 -4.79 -8.83 17.14
CA GLY A 81 -4.09 -7.60 17.51
C GLY A 81 -2.95 -7.28 16.55
N PRO A 82 -2.03 -6.36 16.90
CA PRO A 82 -0.88 -6.08 16.06
C PRO A 82 -0.10 -7.35 15.75
N ARG A 83 0.23 -7.58 14.47
CA ARG A 83 0.89 -8.81 14.01
C ARG A 83 1.94 -8.53 12.95
N THR A 84 3.08 -9.20 13.08
CA THR A 84 4.07 -9.32 12.01
C THR A 84 4.08 -10.75 11.47
N ILE A 85 3.76 -10.91 10.20
CA ILE A 85 3.84 -12.19 9.48
C ILE A 85 5.23 -12.30 8.84
N VAL A 86 5.93 -13.38 9.16
CA VAL A 86 7.24 -13.76 8.61
C VAL A 86 7.15 -15.11 7.91
N PHE A 87 8.13 -15.43 7.06
CA PHE A 87 8.12 -16.62 6.21
C PHE A 87 9.38 -17.45 6.47
N ASP A 88 9.20 -18.69 6.94
CA ASP A 88 10.32 -19.60 7.20
C ASP A 88 10.76 -20.36 5.92
N LEU A 89 10.02 -20.17 4.84
CA LEU A 89 10.20 -20.86 3.56
C LEU A 89 10.00 -19.92 2.37
N SER A 90 10.42 -20.40 1.21
CA SER A 90 10.31 -19.69 -0.06
C SER A 90 9.55 -20.53 -1.08
N GLY A 91 8.97 -19.90 -2.08
CA GLY A 91 8.20 -20.58 -3.11
C GLY A 91 6.90 -19.87 -3.43
N THR A 92 5.97 -20.64 -4.00
CA THR A 92 4.67 -20.11 -4.47
C THR A 92 3.55 -20.69 -3.62
N ILE A 93 2.80 -19.80 -2.96
CA ILE A 93 1.53 -20.13 -2.32
C ILE A 93 0.43 -19.96 -3.36
N ARG A 94 -0.11 -21.08 -3.86
CA ARG A 94 -1.22 -21.10 -4.82
C ARG A 94 -2.55 -20.99 -4.08
N LEU A 95 -3.11 -19.79 -4.06
CA LEU A 95 -4.30 -19.47 -3.29
C LEU A 95 -5.55 -20.13 -3.89
N LYS A 96 -6.45 -20.69 -3.06
CA LYS A 96 -7.69 -21.32 -3.56
C LYS A 96 -8.86 -20.34 -3.65
N LYS A 97 -8.88 -19.34 -2.77
CA LYS A 97 -9.80 -18.19 -2.77
C LYS A 97 -9.02 -16.90 -2.51
N ASP A 98 -9.64 -15.74 -2.71
CA ASP A 98 -9.02 -14.46 -2.39
C ASP A 98 -8.58 -14.40 -0.91
N VAL A 99 -7.49 -13.70 -0.64
CA VAL A 99 -7.10 -13.34 0.73
C VAL A 99 -7.67 -11.95 0.99
N LYS A 100 -8.60 -11.85 1.94
CA LYS A 100 -9.20 -10.59 2.34
C LYS A 100 -8.74 -10.22 3.74
N ILE A 101 -8.06 -9.08 3.84
CA ILE A 101 -7.66 -8.41 5.07
C ILE A 101 -8.66 -7.27 5.25
N ASN A 102 -9.62 -7.44 6.16
CA ASN A 102 -10.70 -6.47 6.37
C ASN A 102 -10.75 -6.03 7.81
N GLU A 103 -10.88 -4.72 8.05
CA GLU A 103 -10.99 -4.13 9.39
C GLU A 103 -9.81 -4.48 10.33
N VAL A 104 -8.68 -4.88 9.74
CA VAL A 104 -7.44 -5.14 10.46
C VAL A 104 -6.67 -3.84 10.65
N SER A 105 -6.12 -3.65 11.84
CA SER A 105 -5.13 -2.61 12.11
C SER A 105 -3.79 -3.21 12.55
N TYR A 106 -2.70 -2.52 12.23
CA TYR A 106 -1.35 -2.86 12.71
C TYR A 106 -0.83 -4.22 12.20
N LEU A 107 -0.75 -4.38 10.89
CA LEU A 107 -0.23 -5.60 10.25
C LEU A 107 1.06 -5.31 9.50
N THR A 108 2.05 -6.20 9.62
CA THR A 108 3.21 -6.24 8.75
C THR A 108 3.31 -7.59 8.05
N ILE A 109 3.35 -7.59 6.72
CA ILE A 109 3.69 -8.77 5.90
C ILE A 109 5.13 -8.59 5.44
N ALA A 110 6.06 -9.31 6.07
CA ALA A 110 7.50 -9.15 5.89
C ALA A 110 8.07 -10.20 4.93
N GLY A 111 7.79 -10.07 3.63
CA GLY A 111 8.22 -11.03 2.60
C GLY A 111 9.74 -11.21 2.50
N GLN A 112 10.53 -10.22 2.94
CA GLN A 112 12.00 -10.29 2.96
C GLN A 112 12.56 -11.33 3.93
N THR A 113 11.74 -11.88 4.82
CA THR A 113 12.13 -12.96 5.73
C THR A 113 12.19 -14.31 5.02
N ALA A 114 11.49 -14.48 3.90
CA ALA A 114 11.51 -15.71 3.12
C ALA A 114 12.94 -15.97 2.59
N PRO A 115 13.49 -17.19 2.75
CA PRO A 115 14.82 -17.52 2.25
C PRO A 115 14.92 -17.49 0.72
N GLY A 116 16.14 -17.57 0.20
CA GLY A 116 16.41 -17.85 -1.22
C GLY A 116 15.69 -16.89 -2.18
N LYS A 117 14.79 -17.42 -3.01
CA LYS A 117 14.10 -16.64 -4.06
C LYS A 117 12.91 -15.83 -3.53
N GLY A 118 12.57 -15.91 -2.25
CA GLY A 118 11.44 -15.20 -1.64
C GLY A 118 10.08 -15.86 -1.87
N ILE A 119 9.00 -15.16 -1.50
CA ILE A 119 7.62 -15.68 -1.55
C ILE A 119 6.82 -15.09 -2.73
N THR A 120 5.97 -15.90 -3.32
CA THR A 120 5.04 -15.51 -4.39
C THR A 120 3.63 -16.00 -4.04
N PHE A 121 2.64 -15.10 -4.12
CA PHE A 121 1.23 -15.46 -4.10
C PHE A 121 0.72 -15.61 -5.53
N ALA A 122 -0.01 -16.68 -5.80
CA ALA A 122 -0.56 -16.95 -7.12
C ALA A 122 -2.05 -17.26 -7.08
N ASP A 123 -2.67 -17.23 -8.25
CA ASP A 123 -4.04 -17.67 -8.54
C ASP A 123 -5.18 -16.79 -8.01
N ARG A 124 -5.03 -16.01 -6.93
CA ARG A 124 -6.13 -15.21 -6.34
C ARG A 124 -5.70 -13.81 -5.89
N ASN A 125 -6.69 -12.93 -5.70
CA ASN A 125 -6.50 -11.53 -5.35
C ASN A 125 -6.12 -11.37 -3.86
N LEU A 126 -5.28 -10.37 -3.55
CA LEU A 126 -5.07 -9.85 -2.20
C LEU A 126 -5.87 -8.56 -1.99
N ARG A 127 -6.86 -8.59 -1.09
CA ARG A 127 -7.74 -7.46 -0.80
C ARG A 127 -7.43 -6.88 0.57
N ILE A 128 -7.21 -5.57 0.67
CA ILE A 128 -7.03 -4.83 1.92
C ILE A 128 -8.12 -3.76 2.02
N GLU A 129 -9.05 -3.92 2.96
CA GLU A 129 -10.27 -3.12 3.01
C GLU A 129 -10.50 -2.57 4.42
N ASN A 130 -10.76 -1.27 4.52
CA ASN A 130 -11.08 -0.61 5.80
C ASN A 130 -10.00 -0.82 6.87
N CYS A 131 -8.74 -0.88 6.44
CA CYS A 131 -7.61 -1.17 7.33
C CYS A 131 -6.86 0.09 7.77
N SER A 132 -6.07 -0.04 8.84
CA SER A 132 -5.15 1.00 9.29
C SER A 132 -3.76 0.47 9.62
N HIS A 133 -2.71 1.23 9.31
CA HIS A 133 -1.33 0.88 9.64
C HIS A 133 -0.88 -0.48 9.08
N ILE A 134 -0.97 -0.65 7.75
CA ILE A 134 -0.59 -1.88 7.04
C ILE A 134 0.73 -1.69 6.32
N ILE A 135 1.70 -2.56 6.61
CA ILE A 135 2.99 -2.64 5.89
C ILE A 135 3.04 -3.95 5.11
N ALA A 136 3.36 -3.92 3.83
CA ALA A 136 3.54 -5.11 3.01
C ALA A 136 4.78 -4.96 2.13
N ARG A 137 5.75 -5.89 2.26
CA ARG A 137 7.04 -5.76 1.59
C ARG A 137 7.59 -7.04 0.99
N TYR A 138 8.37 -6.90 -0.09
CA TYR A 138 9.23 -7.95 -0.67
C TYR A 138 8.54 -9.27 -1.03
N PHE A 139 7.40 -9.21 -1.73
CA PHE A 139 6.78 -10.39 -2.31
C PHE A 139 6.23 -10.13 -3.70
N ARG A 140 5.83 -11.21 -4.37
CA ARG A 140 5.25 -11.18 -5.71
C ARG A 140 3.79 -11.61 -5.68
N ILE A 141 2.96 -11.01 -6.52
CA ILE A 141 1.64 -11.55 -6.86
C ILE A 141 1.62 -11.88 -8.36
N ARG A 142 1.20 -13.10 -8.69
CA ARG A 142 1.05 -13.63 -10.05
C ARG A 142 -0.35 -14.20 -10.20
N LEU A 143 -1.31 -13.33 -10.52
CA LEU A 143 -2.72 -13.67 -10.42
C LEU A 143 -3.14 -14.73 -11.46
N GLY A 144 -2.77 -14.53 -12.72
CA GLY A 144 -3.08 -15.43 -13.83
C GLY A 144 -4.59 -15.62 -14.06
N ASP A 145 -4.93 -16.46 -15.03
CA ASP A 145 -6.30 -16.77 -15.40
C ASP A 145 -6.65 -18.27 -15.36
N GLU A 146 -5.67 -19.14 -15.13
CA GLU A 146 -5.79 -20.61 -15.17
C GLU A 146 -6.95 -21.21 -14.34
N ASN A 147 -7.27 -20.61 -13.18
CA ASN A 147 -8.13 -21.22 -12.15
C ASN A 147 -9.41 -20.42 -11.86
N LYS A 148 -9.98 -19.75 -12.87
CA LYS A 148 -11.13 -18.86 -12.72
C LYS A 148 -12.14 -19.03 -13.87
N PRO A 149 -13.44 -18.78 -13.63
CA PRO A 149 -14.45 -18.81 -14.69
C PRO A 149 -14.29 -17.61 -15.64
N GLY A 150 -14.71 -17.81 -16.90
CA GLY A 150 -14.88 -16.72 -17.85
C GLY A 150 -15.85 -15.64 -17.34
N GLY A 151 -15.61 -14.39 -17.73
CA GLY A 151 -16.36 -13.22 -17.27
C GLY A 151 -15.84 -12.58 -15.98
N THR A 152 -14.81 -13.16 -15.34
CA THR A 152 -14.21 -12.62 -14.11
C THR A 152 -13.30 -11.42 -14.41
N SER A 153 -13.06 -10.56 -13.41
CA SER A 153 -12.24 -9.35 -13.55
C SER A 153 -11.42 -9.01 -12.28
N PRO A 154 -10.67 -9.95 -11.68
CA PRO A 154 -9.87 -9.66 -10.50
C PRO A 154 -8.61 -8.87 -10.87
N ASP A 155 -8.25 -7.95 -9.98
CA ASP A 155 -6.91 -7.37 -9.93
C ASP A 155 -5.93 -8.29 -9.20
N CYS A 156 -4.62 -8.00 -9.29
CA CYS A 156 -3.63 -8.65 -8.42
C CYS A 156 -3.83 -8.25 -6.95
N ILE A 157 -3.94 -6.95 -6.70
CA ILE A 157 -4.12 -6.36 -5.38
C ILE A 157 -5.20 -5.28 -5.45
N THR A 158 -6.08 -5.27 -4.44
CA THR A 158 -7.11 -4.25 -4.28
C THR A 158 -6.99 -3.65 -2.89
N ILE A 159 -6.90 -2.33 -2.79
CA ILE A 159 -6.90 -1.62 -1.50
C ILE A 159 -8.01 -0.58 -1.49
N GLU A 160 -8.94 -0.70 -0.55
CA GLU A 160 -10.07 0.22 -0.42
C GLU A 160 -10.14 0.85 0.98
N TYR A 161 -10.38 2.16 1.00
CA TYR A 161 -10.70 2.97 2.17
C TYR A 161 -9.77 2.76 3.38
N SER A 162 -8.49 2.54 3.10
CA SER A 162 -7.48 2.22 4.11
C SER A 162 -6.57 3.41 4.41
N ASN A 163 -6.14 3.53 5.68
CA ASN A 163 -5.35 4.65 6.19
C ASN A 163 -3.96 4.16 6.66
N HIS A 164 -2.90 4.94 6.46
CA HIS A 164 -1.53 4.52 6.79
C HIS A 164 -1.18 3.17 6.16
N VAL A 165 -1.08 3.16 4.83
CA VAL A 165 -0.64 1.98 4.07
C VAL A 165 0.75 2.22 3.50
N MET A 166 1.65 1.25 3.69
CA MET A 166 2.99 1.25 3.13
C MET A 166 3.22 -0.03 2.32
N LEU A 167 3.20 0.09 0.99
CA LEU A 167 3.62 -0.97 0.09
C LEU A 167 5.03 -0.66 -0.41
N ASP A 168 5.95 -1.60 -0.25
CA ASP A 168 7.35 -1.42 -0.65
C ASP A 168 7.95 -2.68 -1.27
N HIS A 169 8.62 -2.56 -2.42
CA HIS A 169 9.29 -3.69 -3.09
C HIS A 169 8.38 -4.87 -3.45
N LEU A 170 7.18 -4.60 -3.99
CA LEU A 170 6.30 -5.66 -4.52
C LEU A 170 6.40 -5.75 -6.04
N SER A 171 6.16 -6.93 -6.59
CA SER A 171 6.02 -7.12 -8.03
C SER A 171 4.70 -7.82 -8.35
N LEU A 172 3.88 -7.21 -9.20
CA LEU A 172 2.47 -7.49 -9.38
C LEU A 172 2.21 -7.66 -10.89
N SER A 173 1.79 -8.85 -11.30
CA SER A 173 1.63 -9.18 -12.72
C SER A 173 0.48 -10.15 -12.98
N TRP A 174 0.04 -10.11 -14.24
CA TRP A 174 -0.97 -11.01 -14.81
C TRP A 174 -2.36 -10.83 -14.18
N GLY A 175 -2.72 -9.58 -13.84
CA GLY A 175 -4.10 -9.21 -13.51
C GLY A 175 -5.05 -9.37 -14.71
N ILE A 176 -6.31 -9.72 -14.44
CA ILE A 176 -7.34 -9.89 -15.49
C ILE A 176 -8.07 -8.56 -15.74
N ASP A 177 -8.39 -7.81 -14.68
CA ASP A 177 -8.75 -6.39 -14.82
C ASP A 177 -7.46 -5.55 -14.89
N GLY A 178 -6.75 -5.45 -13.76
CA GLY A 178 -5.42 -4.85 -13.72
C GLY A 178 -4.48 -5.35 -12.63
N ASN A 179 -3.29 -4.74 -12.57
CA ASN A 179 -2.28 -5.14 -11.59
C ASN A 179 -2.44 -4.46 -10.22
N GLY A 180 -3.31 -3.44 -10.12
CA GLY A 180 -3.65 -2.83 -8.83
C GLY A 180 -4.82 -1.85 -8.92
N ASP A 181 -5.75 -1.94 -7.97
CA ASP A 181 -6.83 -0.98 -7.80
C ASP A 181 -6.81 -0.42 -6.38
N PHE A 182 -6.69 0.90 -6.27
CA PHE A 182 -6.49 1.63 -5.03
C PHE A 182 -7.56 2.71 -4.92
N ARG A 183 -8.37 2.65 -3.87
CA ARG A 183 -9.49 3.59 -3.64
C ARG A 183 -9.49 4.12 -2.22
N GLY A 184 -9.71 5.42 -2.03
CA GLY A 184 -9.89 5.97 -0.68
C GLY A 184 -8.63 5.92 0.19
N LEU A 185 -7.43 5.99 -0.42
CA LEU A 185 -6.18 6.00 0.34
C LEU A 185 -6.07 7.26 1.21
N ARG A 186 -5.48 7.08 2.41
CA ARG A 186 -5.20 8.16 3.37
C ARG A 186 -3.84 7.92 4.01
N HIS A 187 -2.94 8.91 3.96
CA HIS A 187 -1.57 8.80 4.51
C HIS A 187 -0.83 7.56 4.03
N SER A 188 -0.82 7.33 2.71
CA SER A 188 -0.32 6.06 2.15
C SER A 188 0.83 6.29 1.19
N THR A 189 1.82 5.40 1.22
CA THR A 189 2.93 5.38 0.28
C THR A 189 2.99 4.04 -0.44
N LEU A 190 3.16 4.09 -1.76
CA LEU A 190 3.51 2.97 -2.61
C LEU A 190 4.86 3.27 -3.25
N GLN A 191 5.89 2.51 -2.88
CA GLN A 191 7.25 2.73 -3.33
C GLN A 191 7.94 1.48 -3.85
N TRP A 192 8.83 1.62 -4.84
CA TRP A 192 9.61 0.52 -5.40
C TRP A 192 8.76 -0.67 -5.89
N LEU A 193 7.56 -0.40 -6.40
CA LEU A 193 6.66 -1.41 -6.92
C LEU A 193 6.88 -1.63 -8.43
N ILE A 194 6.70 -2.86 -8.87
CA ILE A 194 6.62 -3.22 -10.29
C ILE A 194 5.20 -3.67 -10.58
N PHE A 195 4.49 -2.92 -11.41
CA PHE A 195 3.23 -3.32 -12.01
C PHE A 195 3.47 -3.60 -13.49
N SER A 196 3.33 -4.85 -13.92
CA SER A 196 3.61 -5.21 -15.30
C SER A 196 2.77 -6.36 -15.83
N GLU A 197 2.56 -6.38 -17.14
CA GLU A 197 1.99 -7.53 -17.85
C GLU A 197 0.55 -7.88 -17.40
N ALA A 198 -0.36 -6.91 -17.34
CA ALA A 198 -1.78 -7.24 -17.22
C ALA A 198 -2.26 -8.02 -18.47
N LEU A 199 -3.16 -9.00 -18.30
CA LEU A 199 -3.52 -9.98 -19.32
C LEU A 199 -4.52 -9.44 -20.34
N HIS A 200 -4.03 -9.02 -21.52
CA HIS A 200 -4.83 -8.31 -22.53
C HIS A 200 -6.07 -9.06 -23.03
N ASP A 201 -5.94 -10.32 -23.44
CA ASP A 201 -7.04 -11.10 -24.03
C ASP A 201 -7.29 -12.36 -23.18
N SER A 202 -7.91 -12.12 -22.03
CA SER A 202 -8.13 -13.13 -20.98
C SER A 202 -9.63 -13.21 -20.62
N LEU A 203 -9.97 -13.53 -19.38
CA LEU A 203 -11.31 -13.89 -18.94
C LEU A 203 -12.26 -12.69 -18.76
N HIS A 204 -11.83 -11.46 -19.01
CA HIS A 204 -12.64 -10.28 -18.69
C HIS A 204 -13.94 -10.22 -19.52
N GLY A 205 -15.09 -10.06 -18.85
CA GLY A 205 -16.41 -10.01 -19.50
C GLY A 205 -16.67 -8.81 -20.43
N LYS A 206 -15.69 -7.91 -20.61
CA LYS A 206 -15.78 -6.73 -21.48
C LYS A 206 -14.92 -6.92 -22.74
N GLY A 207 -14.41 -8.14 -22.98
CA GLY A 207 -13.40 -8.41 -23.99
C GLY A 207 -12.02 -7.94 -23.55
N PRO A 208 -11.10 -7.61 -24.49
CA PRO A 208 -9.72 -7.34 -24.17
C PRO A 208 -9.52 -6.23 -23.11
N HIS A 209 -8.90 -6.59 -22.00
CA HIS A 209 -8.72 -5.75 -20.80
C HIS A 209 -7.29 -5.93 -20.27
N ALA A 210 -6.59 -4.84 -19.94
CA ALA A 210 -5.26 -4.93 -19.33
C ALA A 210 -4.90 -3.57 -18.73
N MET A 211 -5.42 -3.31 -17.54
CA MET A 211 -5.19 -2.07 -16.81
C MET A 211 -3.90 -2.20 -15.98
N CYS A 212 -2.99 -1.23 -16.03
CA CYS A 212 -1.81 -1.31 -15.17
C CYS A 212 -2.21 -1.06 -13.72
N THR A 213 -2.64 0.16 -13.39
CA THR A 213 -3.17 0.47 -12.05
C THR A 213 -4.21 1.59 -12.06
N SER A 214 -5.10 1.59 -11.07
CA SER A 214 -6.10 2.65 -10.86
C SER A 214 -6.00 3.21 -9.45
N PHE A 215 -5.90 4.54 -9.33
CA PHE A 215 -5.99 5.27 -8.06
C PHE A 215 -7.22 6.18 -8.12
N ARG A 216 -8.16 5.99 -7.20
CA ARG A 216 -9.49 6.64 -7.24
C ARG A 216 -9.88 7.19 -5.88
N ASP A 217 -10.70 8.23 -5.89
CA ASP A 217 -11.33 8.81 -4.70
C ASP A 217 -10.34 8.99 -3.54
N ASN A 218 -9.17 9.57 -3.79
CA ASN A 218 -8.14 9.72 -2.76
C ASN A 218 -8.65 10.64 -1.63
N GLU A 219 -8.57 10.19 -0.37
CA GLU A 219 -9.18 10.88 0.79
C GLU A 219 -8.14 11.56 1.71
N GLY A 220 -6.85 11.37 1.45
CA GLY A 220 -5.78 11.98 2.24
C GLY A 220 -4.47 12.09 1.45
N PHE A 221 -3.38 12.42 2.12
CA PHE A 221 -2.07 12.45 1.45
C PHE A 221 -1.70 11.07 0.91
N ALA A 222 -1.24 11.01 -0.33
CA ALA A 222 -0.76 9.77 -0.94
C ALA A 222 0.53 10.04 -1.72
N THR A 223 1.52 9.16 -1.61
CA THR A 223 2.78 9.23 -2.35
C THR A 223 2.99 7.95 -3.16
N LEU A 224 3.17 8.11 -4.46
CA LEU A 224 3.47 7.06 -5.42
C LEU A 224 4.83 7.37 -6.02
N HIS A 225 5.88 6.66 -5.62
CA HIS A 225 7.22 7.00 -6.09
C HIS A 225 8.15 5.82 -6.34
N HIS A 226 9.08 5.99 -7.30
CA HIS A 226 10.03 4.95 -7.72
C HIS A 226 9.37 3.63 -8.16
N ASN A 227 8.15 3.71 -8.70
CA ASN A 227 7.45 2.55 -9.23
C ASN A 227 7.67 2.40 -10.73
N ILE A 228 7.58 1.17 -11.22
CA ILE A 228 7.56 0.82 -12.63
C ILE A 228 6.14 0.42 -13.00
N TYR A 229 5.54 1.13 -13.94
CA TYR A 229 4.27 0.80 -14.59
C TYR A 229 4.57 0.42 -16.03
N ALA A 230 4.46 -0.86 -16.36
CA ALA A 230 4.97 -1.36 -17.64
C ALA A 230 4.03 -2.35 -18.35
N ILE A 231 4.12 -2.42 -19.68
CA ILE A 231 3.61 -3.55 -20.49
C ILE A 231 2.17 -3.93 -20.12
N SER A 232 1.26 -2.97 -20.24
CA SER A 232 -0.19 -3.20 -20.08
C SER A 232 -0.89 -2.34 -21.12
N ARG A 233 -2.19 -2.51 -21.35
CA ARG A 233 -2.88 -1.75 -22.40
C ARG A 233 -3.12 -0.30 -21.98
N ASN A 234 -3.75 -0.09 -20.82
CA ASN A 234 -4.21 1.23 -20.35
C ASN A 234 -3.80 1.48 -18.88
N ARG A 235 -4.00 2.72 -18.41
CA ARG A 235 -3.89 3.15 -16.99
C ARG A 235 -2.49 2.98 -16.38
N HIS A 236 -1.47 3.66 -16.91
CA HIS A 236 -0.07 3.64 -16.41
C HIS A 236 0.40 4.88 -15.64
N PRO A 237 0.05 5.07 -14.36
CA PRO A 237 -1.21 4.71 -13.71
C PRO A 237 -2.41 5.52 -14.26
N SER A 238 -3.64 5.14 -13.93
CA SER A 238 -4.72 6.14 -13.89
C SER A 238 -4.81 6.70 -12.48
N THR A 239 -4.80 8.02 -12.32
CA THR A 239 -4.96 8.64 -11.01
C THR A 239 -6.09 9.67 -11.01
N ALA A 240 -6.89 9.62 -9.96
CA ALA A 240 -7.80 10.67 -9.55
C ALA A 240 -7.34 11.26 -8.21
N GLY A 241 -7.07 12.56 -8.20
CA GLY A 241 -6.61 13.29 -7.03
C GLY A 241 -7.74 13.41 -6.04
N GLY A 242 -7.46 14.12 -4.95
CA GLY A 242 -8.46 14.34 -3.92
C GLY A 242 -8.42 15.77 -3.40
N SER A 243 -9.07 15.93 -2.26
CA SER A 243 -9.00 17.15 -1.44
C SER A 243 -7.61 17.41 -0.84
N GLN A 244 -6.72 16.41 -0.92
CA GLN A 244 -5.33 16.46 -0.46
C GLN A 244 -4.37 16.07 -1.59
N VAL A 245 -3.11 16.45 -1.43
CA VAL A 245 -2.05 16.23 -2.42
C VAL A 245 -1.82 14.74 -2.65
N MET A 246 -1.94 14.35 -3.92
CA MET A 246 -1.34 13.11 -4.44
C MET A 246 0.01 13.45 -5.07
N GLU A 247 1.08 12.86 -4.54
CA GLU A 247 2.42 12.95 -5.09
C GLU A 247 2.71 11.75 -5.98
N PHE A 248 3.02 12.01 -7.24
CA PHE A 248 3.46 11.02 -8.21
C PHE A 248 4.86 11.42 -8.71
N ALA A 249 5.89 10.79 -8.15
CA ALA A 249 7.27 11.23 -8.32
C ALA A 249 8.25 10.10 -8.69
N ASN A 250 9.21 10.37 -9.58
CA ASN A 250 10.28 9.42 -9.93
C ASN A 250 9.79 8.03 -10.41
N ASN A 251 8.63 7.95 -11.05
CA ASN A 251 8.11 6.69 -11.60
C ASN A 251 8.55 6.51 -13.06
N LEU A 252 8.59 5.25 -13.51
CA LEU A 252 8.78 4.88 -14.91
C LEU A 252 7.46 4.34 -15.48
N ASN A 253 6.91 5.03 -16.47
CA ASN A 253 5.75 4.62 -17.24
C ASN A 253 6.21 4.16 -18.63
N TYR A 254 6.06 2.87 -18.95
CA TYR A 254 6.66 2.29 -20.15
C TYR A 254 5.72 1.34 -20.90
N ASN A 255 5.78 1.38 -22.25
CA ASN A 255 5.16 0.42 -23.16
C ASN A 255 3.65 0.19 -22.90
N TRP A 256 2.86 1.25 -23.07
CA TRP A 256 1.39 1.21 -23.04
C TRP A 256 0.81 1.65 -24.40
N SER A 257 -0.44 1.27 -24.68
CA SER A 257 -1.07 1.53 -25.99
C SER A 257 -2.35 2.38 -25.92
N GLY A 258 -3.01 2.44 -24.77
CA GLY A 258 -4.27 3.15 -24.59
C GLY A 258 -4.20 4.36 -23.66
N CYS A 259 -5.35 4.78 -23.15
CA CYS A 259 -5.44 6.02 -22.38
C CYS A 259 -4.73 5.93 -21.03
N HIS A 260 -4.03 7.02 -20.71
CA HIS A 260 -3.46 7.34 -19.41
C HIS A 260 -4.17 8.60 -18.89
N ASN A 261 -4.59 8.60 -17.62
CA ASN A 261 -5.32 9.73 -17.05
C ASN A 261 -4.70 10.14 -15.71
N LEU A 262 -4.27 11.40 -15.63
CA LEU A 262 -3.90 12.07 -14.38
C LEU A 262 -4.88 13.23 -14.22
N SER A 263 -5.75 13.16 -13.22
CA SER A 263 -6.90 14.08 -13.11
C SER A 263 -7.23 14.37 -11.65
N GLY A 264 -7.66 15.57 -11.30
CA GLY A 264 -8.08 15.94 -9.94
C GLY A 264 -7.48 17.26 -9.48
N GLU A 265 -7.83 17.69 -8.26
CA GLU A 265 -7.60 19.07 -7.81
C GLU A 265 -6.17 19.35 -7.32
N GLN A 266 -5.56 18.43 -6.55
CA GLN A 266 -4.26 18.65 -5.92
C GLN A 266 -3.25 17.55 -6.26
N TYR A 267 -2.20 17.92 -6.99
CA TYR A 267 -1.19 16.98 -7.51
C TYR A 267 0.22 17.55 -7.51
N ASN A 268 1.18 16.71 -7.13
CA ASN A 268 2.60 16.89 -7.44
C ASN A 268 3.02 15.86 -8.49
N LEU A 269 3.53 16.32 -9.63
CA LEU A 269 4.10 15.49 -10.69
C LEU A 269 5.57 15.83 -10.85
N LEU A 270 6.47 14.95 -10.42
CA LEU A 270 7.89 15.26 -10.30
C LEU A 270 8.75 14.17 -10.93
N SER A 271 9.57 14.53 -11.93
CA SER A 271 10.66 13.67 -12.43
C SER A 271 10.24 12.24 -12.83
N ASN A 272 9.05 12.08 -13.43
CA ASN A 272 8.60 10.80 -13.99
C ASN A 272 9.11 10.63 -15.43
N TYR A 273 9.34 9.39 -15.84
CA TYR A 273 9.90 9.00 -17.14
C TYR A 273 8.96 8.11 -17.93
#